data_AF-A0A1V5S5Z2-F1
#
_entry.id   AF-A0A1V5S5Z2-F1
#
_cell.length_a   1.000
_cell.length_b   1.000
_cell.length_c   1.000
_cell.angle_alpha   90.00
_cell.angle_beta   90.00
_cell.angle_gamma   90.00
#
_symmetry.space_group_name_H-M   'P 1'
#
loop_
_entity.id
_entity.type
_entity.pdbx_description
1 polymer ?
#
loop_
_entity_poly.entity_id
_entity_poly.type
_entity_poly.pdbx_seq_one_letter_code
_entity_poly.pdbx_strand_id
1 'polypeptide(L)'
;MSELSRLDLNILDAVAQLHETPKGAYNIRKNAAGISRRSTENIIIQPKQNKPGIDIIIRENTKNESVHIPVIITETGVNDLVYNDFYIGDNSDVLIVAGCGIHNSGGEKSEHDGIHIFHIGKNARVKYVEKHYAEGQGTGEKVLNPTTEIYMDKNSYCEMEMVQIKGVDSTIRETSAHLKAGAALIILERLMTHGKQSARSNMVINLDEEDSSAQIISRSVAKDFSEQVFYPKAVGNSRCKAHVQCDSIIMDQAKIRSIPEISANHRDAEIIHEAAIGRINNDQLLKLQTLGLSENESEQIIISCFLK
;
A
#
# COMPACT_ATOMS: atom_id res chain seq x y z
N MET A 1 5.81 -20.42 -13.84
CA MET A 1 7.01 -19.79 -13.25
C MET A 1 8.33 -20.30 -13.85
N SER A 2 8.34 -21.37 -14.66
CA SER A 2 9.56 -21.95 -15.25
C SER A 2 10.32 -21.04 -16.24
N GLU A 3 9.71 -19.97 -16.73
CA GLU A 3 10.32 -18.98 -17.64
C GLU A 3 10.77 -17.69 -16.91
N LEU A 4 10.61 -17.60 -15.59
CA LEU A 4 11.04 -16.45 -14.81
C LEU A 4 12.53 -16.57 -14.45
N SER A 5 13.25 -15.47 -14.60
CA SER A 5 14.64 -15.37 -14.18
C SER A 5 14.76 -15.38 -12.65
N ARG A 6 15.97 -15.63 -12.12
CA ARG A 6 16.23 -15.53 -10.68
C ARG A 6 15.92 -14.14 -10.13
N LEU A 7 16.17 -13.09 -10.93
CA LEU A 7 15.85 -11.72 -10.58
C LEU A 7 14.33 -11.54 -10.40
N ASP A 8 13.54 -12.03 -11.37
CA ASP A 8 12.08 -11.96 -11.31
C ASP A 8 11.54 -12.61 -10.03
N LEU A 9 12.06 -13.80 -9.69
CA LEU A 9 11.64 -14.56 -8.51
C LEU A 9 12.00 -13.84 -7.20
N ASN A 10 13.19 -13.24 -7.12
CA ASN A 10 13.59 -12.48 -5.93
C ASN A 10 12.70 -11.24 -5.71
N ILE A 11 12.33 -10.55 -6.78
CA ILE A 11 11.45 -9.37 -6.70
C ILE A 11 10.03 -9.81 -6.30
N LEU A 12 9.50 -10.86 -6.94
CA LEU A 12 8.19 -11.43 -6.59
C LEU A 12 8.11 -11.86 -5.13
N ASP A 13 9.19 -12.44 -4.59
CA ASP A 13 9.28 -12.78 -3.19
C ASP A 13 9.22 -11.52 -2.29
N ALA A 14 10.00 -10.49 -2.62
CA ALA A 14 10.01 -9.24 -1.86
C ALA A 14 8.63 -8.57 -1.78
N VAL A 15 7.87 -8.56 -2.88
CA VAL A 15 6.60 -7.81 -2.97
C VAL A 15 5.36 -8.64 -2.68
N ALA A 16 5.40 -9.95 -2.84
CA ALA A 16 4.22 -10.80 -2.69
C ALA A 16 4.46 -12.08 -1.87
N GLN A 17 5.69 -12.32 -1.37
CA GLN A 17 6.09 -13.56 -0.68
C GLN A 17 5.79 -14.81 -1.53
N LEU A 18 5.92 -14.66 -2.85
CA LEU A 18 5.63 -15.71 -3.81
C LEU A 18 6.92 -16.45 -4.18
N HIS A 19 7.24 -17.47 -3.38
CA HIS A 19 8.29 -18.45 -3.73
C HIS A 19 7.79 -19.49 -4.74
N GLU A 20 6.48 -19.72 -4.79
CA GLU A 20 5.81 -20.69 -5.67
C GLU A 20 4.51 -20.10 -6.24
N THR A 21 3.87 -20.83 -7.15
CA THR A 21 2.59 -20.39 -7.74
C THR A 21 1.55 -20.22 -6.63
N PRO A 22 0.92 -19.03 -6.51
CA PRO A 22 -0.03 -18.78 -5.43
C PRO A 22 -1.17 -19.81 -5.42
N LYS A 23 -1.57 -20.23 -4.22
CA LYS A 23 -2.84 -20.94 -4.02
C LYS A 23 -3.97 -19.91 -4.15
N GLY A 24 -4.96 -20.19 -5.00
CA GLY A 24 -6.08 -19.29 -5.30
C GLY A 24 -5.99 -18.66 -6.69
N ALA A 25 -6.68 -17.53 -6.86
CA ALA A 25 -6.67 -16.78 -8.11
C ALA A 25 -5.41 -15.90 -8.18
N TYR A 26 -4.88 -15.68 -9.38
CA TYR A 26 -3.73 -14.79 -9.54
C TYR A 26 -3.64 -14.18 -10.93
N ASN A 27 -2.96 -13.05 -11.02
CA ASN A 27 -2.55 -12.40 -12.27
C ASN A 27 -1.18 -11.77 -12.10
N ILE A 28 -0.15 -12.37 -12.70
CA ILE A 28 1.23 -11.88 -12.65
C ILE A 28 1.47 -11.00 -13.89
N ARG A 29 1.91 -9.76 -13.68
CA ARG A 29 2.38 -8.87 -14.74
C ARG A 29 3.90 -8.73 -14.70
N LYS A 30 4.51 -8.68 -15.89
CA LYS A 30 5.92 -8.37 -16.08
C LYS A 30 6.08 -7.38 -17.23
N ASN A 31 6.86 -6.33 -17.03
CA ASN A 31 7.22 -5.35 -18.07
C ASN A 31 6.00 -4.88 -18.90
N ALA A 32 4.97 -4.37 -18.20
CA ALA A 32 3.70 -3.92 -18.76
C ALA A 32 2.79 -4.97 -19.44
N ALA A 33 3.15 -6.26 -19.39
CA ALA A 33 2.36 -7.35 -19.96
C ALA A 33 1.89 -8.36 -18.91
N GLY A 34 0.69 -8.92 -19.07
CA GLY A 34 0.21 -10.04 -18.25
C GLY A 34 0.86 -11.35 -18.71
N ILE A 35 1.64 -12.00 -17.87
CA ILE A 35 2.39 -13.22 -18.23
C ILE A 35 1.76 -14.51 -17.71
N SER A 36 0.93 -14.42 -16.67
CA SER A 36 0.21 -15.58 -16.14
C SER A 36 -1.05 -15.14 -15.43
N ARG A 37 -2.14 -15.89 -15.64
CA ARG A 37 -3.43 -15.63 -15.01
C ARG A 37 -4.14 -16.93 -14.71
N ARG A 38 -4.82 -16.97 -13.57
CA ARG A 38 -5.71 -18.06 -13.18
C ARG A 38 -6.88 -17.54 -12.37
N SER A 39 -8.09 -17.92 -12.77
CA SER A 39 -9.31 -17.75 -11.98
C SER A 39 -9.56 -18.99 -11.10
N THR A 40 -10.30 -18.84 -10.01
CA THR A 40 -10.89 -19.96 -9.26
C THR A 40 -12.36 -20.12 -9.63
N GLU A 41 -13.03 -21.09 -8.99
CA GLU A 41 -14.47 -21.20 -9.11
C GLU A 41 -15.17 -19.92 -8.67
N ASN A 42 -14.70 -19.24 -7.61
CA ASN A 42 -15.36 -18.09 -7.00
C ASN A 42 -14.76 -16.73 -7.38
N ILE A 43 -13.48 -16.69 -7.77
CA ILE A 43 -12.77 -15.47 -8.14
C ILE A 43 -12.44 -15.50 -9.63
N ILE A 44 -13.08 -14.63 -10.41
CA ILE A 44 -12.86 -14.49 -11.84
C ILE A 44 -11.95 -13.29 -12.12
N ILE A 45 -10.88 -13.51 -12.88
CA ILE A 45 -10.01 -12.44 -13.38
C ILE A 45 -10.15 -12.34 -14.89
N GLN A 46 -10.55 -11.18 -15.39
CA GLN A 46 -10.75 -10.94 -16.83
C GLN A 46 -10.02 -9.68 -17.30
N PRO A 47 -9.41 -9.66 -18.50
CA PRO A 47 -8.90 -8.42 -19.08
C PRO A 47 -9.99 -7.41 -19.33
N LYS A 48 -9.69 -6.15 -19.04
CA LYS A 48 -10.50 -5.02 -19.50
C LYS A 48 -10.39 -4.87 -21.02
N GLN A 49 -11.49 -4.49 -21.67
CA GLN A 49 -11.54 -4.31 -23.12
C GLN A 49 -11.10 -2.92 -23.58
N ASN A 50 -11.35 -1.89 -22.75
CA ASN A 50 -11.23 -0.49 -23.15
C ASN A 50 -9.97 0.21 -22.63
N LYS A 51 -9.30 -0.38 -21.63
CA LYS A 51 -8.10 0.17 -20.99
C LYS A 51 -7.21 -0.98 -20.48
N PRO A 52 -5.89 -0.78 -20.31
CA PRO A 52 -5.02 -1.82 -19.77
C PRO A 52 -5.45 -2.26 -18.38
N GLY A 53 -5.38 -3.56 -18.10
CA GLY A 53 -5.63 -4.12 -16.77
C GLY A 53 -6.77 -5.12 -16.74
N ILE A 54 -7.35 -5.34 -15.56
CA ILE A 54 -8.23 -6.48 -15.28
C ILE A 54 -9.42 -6.10 -14.39
N ASP A 55 -10.54 -6.80 -14.56
CA ASP A 55 -11.58 -6.87 -13.54
C ASP A 55 -11.34 -8.14 -12.72
N ILE A 56 -11.41 -8.00 -11.40
CA ILE A 56 -11.40 -9.10 -10.44
C ILE A 56 -12.79 -9.18 -9.82
N ILE A 57 -13.54 -10.22 -10.14
CA ILE A 57 -14.91 -10.43 -9.67
C ILE A 57 -14.89 -11.56 -8.65
N ILE A 58 -15.15 -11.22 -7.39
CA ILE A 58 -15.27 -12.16 -6.28
C ILE A 58 -16.76 -12.37 -6.02
N ARG A 59 -17.25 -13.60 -6.18
CA ARG A 59 -18.66 -13.92 -5.98
C ARG A 59 -19.09 -13.71 -4.52
N GLU A 60 -20.38 -13.47 -4.32
CA GLU A 60 -20.98 -13.41 -2.99
C GLU A 60 -20.68 -14.69 -2.19
N ASN A 61 -20.57 -14.54 -0.87
CA ASN A 61 -20.30 -15.63 0.07
C ASN A 61 -18.95 -16.35 -0.16
N THR A 62 -18.03 -15.78 -0.93
CA THR A 62 -16.67 -16.33 -1.08
C THR A 62 -15.93 -16.20 0.25
N LYS A 63 -15.44 -17.30 0.82
CA LYS A 63 -14.76 -17.32 2.12
C LYS A 63 -13.40 -17.98 2.02
N ASN A 64 -12.41 -17.42 2.71
CA ASN A 64 -11.07 -17.99 2.86
C ASN A 64 -10.33 -18.22 1.53
N GLU A 65 -10.64 -17.41 0.50
CA GLU A 65 -9.92 -17.41 -0.76
C GLU A 65 -9.04 -16.16 -0.87
N SER A 66 -7.98 -16.28 -1.68
CA SER A 66 -7.08 -15.17 -1.95
C SER A 66 -6.88 -14.93 -3.43
N VAL A 67 -6.64 -13.67 -3.77
CA VAL A 67 -6.20 -13.25 -5.10
C VAL A 67 -4.85 -12.55 -5.03
N HIS A 68 -3.94 -12.92 -5.93
CA HIS A 68 -2.56 -12.38 -5.97
C HIS A 68 -2.31 -11.66 -7.29
N ILE A 69 -1.98 -10.37 -7.25
CA ILE A 69 -1.78 -9.55 -8.46
C ILE A 69 -0.43 -8.83 -8.49
N PRO A 70 0.71 -9.54 -8.40
CA PRO A 70 2.02 -8.90 -8.39
C PRO A 70 2.40 -8.35 -9.77
N VAL A 71 3.18 -7.27 -9.76
CA VAL A 71 3.79 -6.65 -10.92
C VAL A 71 5.30 -6.59 -10.71
N ILE A 72 6.05 -6.99 -11.74
CA ILE A 72 7.50 -6.82 -11.78
C ILE A 72 7.94 -6.07 -13.04
N ILE A 73 8.82 -5.10 -12.87
CA ILE A 73 9.53 -4.43 -13.96
C ILE A 73 11.01 -4.75 -13.79
N THR A 74 11.59 -5.41 -14.78
CA THR A 74 13.02 -5.75 -14.79
C THR A 74 13.74 -5.17 -16.00
N GLU A 75 13.00 -4.58 -16.93
CA GLU A 75 13.53 -3.85 -18.07
C GLU A 75 13.59 -2.34 -17.76
N THR A 76 14.65 -1.71 -18.26
CA THR A 76 14.85 -0.26 -18.19
C THR A 76 13.92 0.43 -19.18
N GLY A 77 13.41 1.62 -18.82
CA GLY A 77 12.61 2.45 -19.74
C GLY A 77 11.14 2.03 -19.83
N VAL A 78 10.68 1.11 -18.98
CA VAL A 78 9.29 0.65 -18.98
C VAL A 78 8.40 1.67 -18.30
N ASN A 79 7.31 2.06 -18.95
CA ASN A 79 6.20 2.80 -18.36
C ASN A 79 4.95 1.90 -18.40
N ASP A 80 4.47 1.47 -17.23
CA ASP A 80 3.30 0.59 -17.09
C ASP A 80 2.16 1.33 -16.36
N LEU A 81 1.08 1.62 -17.07
CA LEU A 81 -0.17 2.13 -16.49
C LEU A 81 -1.22 1.03 -16.57
N VAL A 82 -1.77 0.62 -15.42
CA VAL A 82 -2.72 -0.50 -15.36
C VAL A 82 -3.91 -0.18 -14.45
N TYR A 83 -5.11 -0.57 -14.90
CA TYR A 83 -6.36 -0.36 -14.16
C TYR A 83 -6.92 -1.69 -13.68
N ASN A 84 -7.04 -1.86 -12.37
CA ASN A 84 -7.58 -3.06 -11.75
C ASN A 84 -8.80 -2.71 -10.91
N ASP A 85 -9.96 -3.25 -11.29
CA ASP A 85 -11.20 -3.01 -10.56
C ASP A 85 -11.58 -4.31 -9.83
N PHE A 86 -11.79 -4.21 -8.53
CA PHE A 86 -12.17 -5.31 -7.65
C PHE A 86 -13.66 -5.18 -7.32
N TYR A 87 -14.43 -6.20 -7.68
CA TYR A 87 -15.84 -6.32 -7.32
C TYR A 87 -15.99 -7.43 -6.28
N ILE A 88 -16.17 -7.05 -5.02
CA ILE A 88 -16.27 -7.99 -3.90
C ILE A 88 -17.75 -8.20 -3.57
N GLY A 89 -18.26 -9.40 -3.84
CA GLY A 89 -19.65 -9.75 -3.56
C GLY A 89 -19.99 -9.72 -2.06
N ASP A 90 -21.27 -9.53 -1.77
CA ASP A 90 -21.82 -9.51 -0.43
C ASP A 90 -21.41 -10.74 0.40
N ASN A 91 -21.25 -10.53 1.71
CA ASN A 91 -20.89 -11.55 2.69
C ASN A 91 -19.57 -12.29 2.37
N SER A 92 -18.67 -11.74 1.57
CA SER A 92 -17.36 -12.36 1.30
C SER A 92 -16.37 -12.16 2.45
N ASP A 93 -15.35 -13.00 2.52
CA ASP A 93 -14.19 -12.87 3.43
C ASP A 93 -12.94 -13.32 2.67
N VAL A 94 -12.14 -12.36 2.20
CA VAL A 94 -11.08 -12.59 1.20
C VAL A 94 -9.81 -11.82 1.49
N LEU A 95 -8.69 -12.40 1.04
CA LEU A 95 -7.37 -11.78 1.06
C LEU A 95 -6.96 -11.35 -0.35
N ILE A 96 -6.56 -10.10 -0.51
CA ILE A 96 -6.03 -9.56 -1.76
C ILE A 96 -4.57 -9.19 -1.52
N VAL A 97 -3.66 -9.82 -2.26
CA VAL A 97 -2.22 -9.54 -2.19
C VAL A 97 -1.79 -8.87 -3.48
N ALA A 98 -1.32 -7.65 -3.38
CA ALA A 98 -0.71 -6.89 -4.46
C ALA A 98 0.75 -6.57 -4.13
N GLY A 99 1.53 -6.27 -5.16
CA GLY A 99 2.88 -5.82 -4.93
C GLY A 99 3.54 -5.41 -6.23
N CYS A 100 4.32 -4.33 -6.18
CA CYS A 100 4.99 -3.77 -7.34
C CYS A 100 6.49 -3.70 -7.08
N GLY A 101 7.24 -4.35 -7.96
CA GLY A 101 8.69 -4.47 -7.85
C GLY A 101 9.39 -3.91 -9.08
N ILE A 102 10.33 -2.99 -8.90
CA ILE A 102 11.13 -2.44 -10.01
C ILE A 102 12.61 -2.76 -9.80
N HIS A 103 13.21 -3.48 -10.74
CA HIS A 103 14.65 -3.52 -10.92
C HIS A 103 15.04 -2.66 -12.12
N ASN A 104 15.82 -1.60 -11.89
CA ASN A 104 16.32 -0.74 -12.96
C ASN A 104 17.82 -0.47 -12.77
N SER A 105 18.62 -1.06 -13.67
CA SER A 105 20.08 -0.86 -13.72
C SER A 105 20.54 -0.02 -14.91
N GLY A 106 19.61 0.53 -15.68
CA GLY A 106 19.91 1.36 -16.86
C GLY A 106 19.83 2.85 -16.60
N GLY A 107 19.91 3.64 -17.68
CA GLY A 107 19.92 5.10 -17.63
C GLY A 107 18.56 5.77 -17.76
N GLU A 108 17.53 5.04 -18.21
CA GLU A 108 16.19 5.58 -18.43
C GLU A 108 15.27 5.27 -17.25
N LYS A 109 14.30 6.16 -17.00
CA LYS A 109 13.28 5.99 -15.95
C LYS A 109 12.43 4.75 -16.22
N SER A 110 12.18 3.96 -15.18
CA SER A 110 11.16 2.90 -15.16
C SER A 110 10.06 3.25 -14.15
N GLU A 111 8.81 3.08 -14.55
CA GLU A 111 7.63 3.58 -13.84
C GLU A 111 6.48 2.58 -13.90
N HIS A 112 5.78 2.44 -12.78
CA HIS A 112 4.53 1.69 -12.69
C HIS A 112 3.46 2.47 -11.94
N ASP A 113 2.33 2.69 -12.62
CA ASP A 113 1.16 3.37 -12.12
C ASP A 113 0.01 2.36 -12.03
N GLY A 114 -0.21 1.83 -10.83
CA GLY A 114 -1.29 0.91 -10.51
C GLY A 114 -2.53 1.67 -10.04
N ILE A 115 -3.57 1.66 -10.86
CA ILE A 115 -4.88 2.24 -10.50
C ILE A 115 -5.78 1.11 -10.01
N HIS A 116 -6.22 1.20 -8.76
CA HIS A 116 -7.03 0.20 -8.08
C HIS A 116 -8.37 0.81 -7.65
N ILE A 117 -9.47 0.19 -8.05
CA ILE A 117 -10.81 0.58 -7.60
C ILE A 117 -11.46 -0.60 -6.89
N PHE A 118 -11.83 -0.44 -5.63
CA PHE A 118 -12.47 -1.46 -4.82
C PHE A 118 -13.96 -1.14 -4.65
N HIS A 119 -14.82 -2.06 -5.06
CA HIS A 119 -16.24 -2.07 -4.78
C HIS A 119 -16.55 -3.18 -3.78
N ILE A 120 -16.68 -2.83 -2.50
CA ILE A 120 -16.83 -3.77 -1.40
C ILE A 120 -18.31 -3.92 -1.04
N GLY A 121 -18.87 -5.10 -1.28
CA GLY A 121 -20.26 -5.44 -1.01
C GLY A 121 -20.63 -5.50 0.48
N LYS A 122 -21.92 -5.66 0.76
CA LYS A 122 -22.47 -5.62 2.12
C LYS A 122 -21.94 -6.76 2.97
N ASN A 123 -21.64 -6.47 4.24
CA ASN A 123 -21.08 -7.43 5.19
C ASN A 123 -19.80 -8.15 4.71
N ALA A 124 -19.18 -7.69 3.63
CA ALA A 124 -17.94 -8.29 3.13
C ALA A 124 -16.77 -7.86 4.01
N ARG A 125 -15.80 -8.76 4.16
CA ARG A 125 -14.55 -8.54 4.89
C ARG A 125 -13.39 -8.69 3.91
N VAL A 126 -12.57 -7.66 3.81
CA VAL A 126 -11.43 -7.65 2.89
C VAL A 126 -10.17 -7.32 3.67
N LYS A 127 -9.14 -8.14 3.52
CA LYS A 127 -7.76 -7.76 3.86
C LYS A 127 -7.00 -7.54 2.57
N TYR A 128 -6.46 -6.35 2.38
CA TYR A 128 -5.61 -5.99 1.26
C TYR A 128 -4.19 -5.76 1.77
N VAL A 129 -3.21 -6.37 1.11
CA VAL A 129 -1.79 -6.18 1.42
C VAL A 129 -1.08 -5.77 0.14
N GLU A 130 -0.44 -4.62 0.16
CA GLU A 130 0.35 -4.08 -0.94
C GLU A 130 1.78 -3.80 -0.49
N LYS A 131 2.76 -4.28 -1.27
CA LYS A 131 4.17 -3.97 -1.03
C LYS A 131 4.84 -3.38 -2.26
N HIS A 132 5.57 -2.29 -2.06
CA HIS A 132 6.39 -1.65 -3.07
C HIS A 132 7.86 -1.81 -2.76
N TYR A 133 8.60 -2.26 -3.76
CA TYR A 133 10.03 -2.52 -3.66
C TYR A 133 10.74 -2.07 -4.93
N ALA A 134 11.91 -1.49 -4.78
CA ALA A 134 12.75 -1.19 -5.93
C ALA A 134 14.24 -1.41 -5.63
N GLU A 135 14.98 -1.78 -6.66
CA GLU A 135 16.42 -2.02 -6.63
C GLU A 135 17.08 -1.78 -7.99
N GLY A 136 18.41 -1.88 -8.03
CA GLY A 136 19.23 -1.61 -9.20
C GLY A 136 20.18 -0.43 -8.96
N GLN A 137 21.34 -0.48 -9.63
CA GLN A 137 22.43 0.50 -9.48
C GLN A 137 22.45 1.52 -10.64
N GLY A 138 21.38 1.56 -11.44
CA GLY A 138 21.26 2.46 -12.58
C GLY A 138 21.06 3.91 -12.16
N THR A 139 21.23 4.82 -13.13
CA THR A 139 20.92 6.24 -12.95
C THR A 139 19.47 6.58 -13.28
N GLY A 140 18.76 5.66 -13.94
CA GLY A 140 17.34 5.78 -14.23
C GLY A 140 16.49 5.71 -12.96
N GLU A 141 15.51 6.59 -12.85
CA GLU A 141 14.59 6.62 -11.71
C GLU A 141 13.69 5.39 -11.67
N LYS A 142 13.27 5.02 -10.46
CA LYS A 142 12.32 3.94 -10.16
C LYS A 142 11.10 4.56 -9.50
N VAL A 143 10.02 4.70 -10.27
CA VAL A 143 8.82 5.46 -9.87
C VAL A 143 7.63 4.53 -9.69
N LEU A 144 6.89 4.71 -8.59
CA LEU A 144 5.67 3.96 -8.30
C LEU A 144 4.57 4.92 -7.85
N ASN A 145 3.53 5.12 -8.66
CA ASN A 145 2.43 6.03 -8.31
C ASN A 145 1.10 5.26 -8.18
N PRO A 146 0.82 4.62 -7.04
CA PRO A 146 -0.43 3.91 -6.83
C PRO A 146 -1.59 4.90 -6.65
N THR A 147 -2.73 4.58 -7.24
CA THR A 147 -4.01 5.23 -6.95
C THR A 147 -4.99 4.18 -6.46
N THR A 148 -5.64 4.43 -5.33
CA THR A 148 -6.61 3.51 -4.73
C THR A 148 -7.93 4.24 -4.43
N GLU A 149 -9.02 3.80 -5.04
CA GLU A 149 -10.37 4.28 -4.74
C GLU A 149 -11.19 3.17 -4.07
N ILE A 150 -11.89 3.47 -2.99
CA ILE A 150 -12.57 2.48 -2.16
C ILE A 150 -14.03 2.88 -1.95
N TYR A 151 -14.94 2.05 -2.42
CA TYR A 151 -16.39 2.21 -2.22
C TYR A 151 -16.89 1.07 -1.33
N MET A 152 -17.32 1.40 -0.13
CA MET A 152 -17.70 0.43 0.91
C MET A 152 -19.21 0.44 1.13
N ASP A 153 -19.88 -0.69 0.91
CA ASP A 153 -21.31 -0.84 1.20
C ASP A 153 -21.55 -1.16 2.70
N LYS A 154 -22.83 -1.25 3.08
CA LYS A 154 -23.26 -1.33 4.48
C LYS A 154 -22.62 -2.49 5.24
N ASN A 155 -22.17 -2.20 6.45
CA ASN A 155 -21.53 -3.15 7.36
C ASN A 155 -20.30 -3.87 6.78
N SER A 156 -19.69 -3.36 5.71
CA SER A 156 -18.47 -3.92 5.16
C SER A 156 -17.25 -3.56 6.01
N TYR A 157 -16.24 -4.41 5.98
CA TYR A 157 -14.98 -4.22 6.69
C TYR A 157 -13.82 -4.32 5.70
N CYS A 158 -12.90 -3.37 5.74
CA CYS A 158 -11.69 -3.39 4.94
C CYS A 158 -10.47 -3.00 5.76
N GLU A 159 -9.43 -3.82 5.70
CA GLU A 159 -8.12 -3.54 6.26
C GLU A 159 -7.10 -3.52 5.12
N MET A 160 -6.38 -2.40 4.97
CA MET A 160 -5.39 -2.20 3.92
C MET A 160 -4.02 -1.97 4.55
N GLU A 161 -3.07 -2.87 4.28
CA GLU A 161 -1.66 -2.72 4.63
C GLU A 161 -0.89 -2.26 3.39
N MET A 162 -0.42 -1.02 3.37
CA MET A 162 0.28 -0.42 2.23
C MET A 162 1.73 -0.10 2.61
N VAL A 163 2.67 -0.92 2.14
CA VAL A 163 4.07 -0.88 2.57
C VAL A 163 4.98 -0.46 1.43
N GLN A 164 5.80 0.57 1.63
CA GLN A 164 6.98 0.81 0.79
C GLN A 164 8.23 0.36 1.53
N ILE A 165 8.86 -0.70 1.02
CA ILE A 165 9.97 -1.37 1.70
C ILE A 165 11.25 -0.53 1.60
N LYS A 166 11.72 -0.27 0.37
CA LYS A 166 12.92 0.55 0.08
C LYS A 166 13.08 0.78 -1.42
N GLY A 167 13.97 1.71 -1.77
CA GLY A 167 14.57 1.83 -3.09
C GLY A 167 13.74 2.55 -4.16
N VAL A 168 12.54 3.02 -3.84
CA VAL A 168 11.68 3.78 -4.76
C VAL A 168 12.12 5.24 -4.76
N ASP A 169 12.51 5.77 -5.93
CA ASP A 169 13.05 7.13 -6.06
C ASP A 169 11.99 8.20 -5.88
N SER A 170 10.80 7.95 -6.43
CA SER A 170 9.65 8.85 -6.33
C SER A 170 8.35 8.05 -6.22
N THR A 171 7.47 8.49 -5.33
CA THR A 171 6.10 7.98 -5.25
C THR A 171 5.12 9.10 -4.95
N ILE A 172 4.04 9.13 -5.71
CA ILE A 172 2.82 9.87 -5.38
C ILE A 172 1.70 8.85 -5.20
N ARG A 173 1.25 8.71 -3.96
CA ARG A 173 0.16 7.82 -3.58
C ARG A 173 -1.12 8.63 -3.40
N GLU A 174 -2.17 8.22 -4.08
CA GLU A 174 -3.50 8.80 -3.96
C GLU A 174 -4.45 7.73 -3.42
N THR A 175 -5.15 8.02 -2.33
CA THR A 175 -6.16 7.12 -1.76
C THR A 175 -7.44 7.89 -1.47
N SER A 176 -8.57 7.37 -1.94
CA SER A 176 -9.89 7.89 -1.60
C SER A 176 -10.81 6.78 -1.11
N ALA A 177 -11.70 7.10 -0.18
CA ALA A 177 -12.69 6.16 0.31
C ALA A 177 -14.05 6.82 0.57
N HIS A 178 -15.10 6.04 0.37
CA HIS A 178 -16.50 6.38 0.64
C HIS A 178 -17.15 5.24 1.44
N LEU A 179 -17.54 5.55 2.68
CA LEU A 179 -18.06 4.56 3.62
C LEU A 179 -19.57 4.75 3.85
N LYS A 180 -20.35 3.72 3.49
CA LYS A 180 -21.77 3.63 3.84
C LYS A 180 -22.00 3.16 5.28
N ALA A 181 -23.28 3.03 5.66
CA ALA A 181 -23.67 2.82 7.05
C ALA A 181 -23.02 1.58 7.67
N GLY A 182 -22.44 1.72 8.86
CA GLY A 182 -21.77 0.64 9.58
C GLY A 182 -20.48 0.11 8.94
N ALA A 183 -19.99 0.71 7.84
CA ALA A 183 -18.74 0.29 7.21
C ALA A 183 -17.53 0.69 8.06
N ALA A 184 -16.49 -0.16 8.09
CA ALA A 184 -15.29 0.05 8.88
C ALA A 184 -14.02 -0.12 8.03
N LEU A 185 -13.21 0.94 7.95
CA LEU A 185 -11.96 0.96 7.18
C LEU A 185 -10.74 1.12 8.11
N ILE A 186 -9.72 0.29 7.91
CA ILE A 186 -8.42 0.45 8.55
C ILE A 186 -7.36 0.56 7.45
N ILE A 187 -6.59 1.64 7.45
CA ILE A 187 -5.43 1.84 6.58
C ILE A 187 -4.19 1.85 7.45
N LEU A 188 -3.27 0.92 7.18
CA LEU A 188 -1.95 0.84 7.79
C LEU A 188 -0.90 1.15 6.72
N GLU A 189 -0.39 2.37 6.72
CA GLU A 189 0.70 2.80 5.84
C GLU A 189 2.04 2.66 6.55
N ARG A 190 3.01 2.04 5.87
CA ARG A 190 4.40 1.95 6.31
C ARG A 190 5.31 2.41 5.20
N LEU A 191 6.17 3.38 5.49
CA LEU A 191 6.95 4.05 4.47
C LEU A 191 8.39 4.27 4.92
N MET A 192 9.36 3.81 4.12
CA MET A 192 10.77 4.16 4.28
C MET A 192 11.28 4.91 3.05
N THR A 193 11.99 6.01 3.27
CA THR A 193 12.76 6.71 2.23
C THR A 193 14.20 6.95 2.69
N HIS A 194 15.13 6.91 1.74
CA HIS A 194 16.56 7.12 1.97
C HIS A 194 17.20 7.83 0.76
N GLY A 195 18.48 8.16 0.83
CA GLY A 195 19.18 8.89 -0.23
C GLY A 195 18.52 10.23 -0.55
N LYS A 196 18.09 10.39 -1.81
CA LYS A 196 17.36 11.59 -2.30
C LYS A 196 15.92 11.27 -2.70
N GLN A 197 15.37 10.17 -2.16
CA GLN A 197 14.03 9.71 -2.49
C GLN A 197 12.97 10.71 -2.04
N SER A 198 11.86 10.74 -2.77
CA SER A 198 10.69 11.55 -2.41
C SER A 198 9.43 10.69 -2.34
N ALA A 199 8.59 10.95 -1.35
CA ALA A 199 7.33 10.27 -1.21
C ALA A 199 6.23 11.24 -0.77
N ARG A 200 5.11 11.19 -1.48
CA ARG A 200 3.90 11.93 -1.12
C ARG A 200 2.75 10.94 -1.01
N SER A 201 2.06 10.96 0.12
CA SER A 201 0.84 10.17 0.33
C SER A 201 -0.31 11.09 0.66
N ASN A 202 -1.33 11.07 -0.21
CA ASN A 202 -2.56 11.83 -0.07
C ASN A 202 -3.70 10.87 0.17
N MET A 203 -4.48 11.11 1.23
CA MET A 203 -5.64 10.28 1.56
C MET A 203 -6.86 11.16 1.78
N VAL A 204 -8.01 10.77 1.23
CA VAL A 204 -9.32 11.41 1.48
C VAL A 204 -10.35 10.35 1.85
N ILE A 205 -10.70 10.27 3.12
CA ILE A 205 -11.63 9.27 3.66
C ILE A 205 -12.94 9.96 4.04
N ASN A 206 -14.01 9.62 3.32
CA ASN A 206 -15.35 10.15 3.53
C ASN A 206 -16.21 9.14 4.28
N LEU A 207 -16.66 9.51 5.47
CA LEU A 207 -17.57 8.76 6.31
C LEU A 207 -18.99 9.28 6.05
N ASP A 208 -19.65 8.70 5.04
CA ASP A 208 -20.81 9.28 4.37
C ASP A 208 -22.15 8.97 5.05
N GLU A 209 -22.24 7.83 5.76
CA GLU A 209 -23.47 7.37 6.41
C GLU A 209 -23.24 6.98 7.88
N GLU A 210 -24.35 6.77 8.60
CA GLU A 210 -24.37 6.53 10.05
C GLU A 210 -23.55 5.32 10.48
N ASP A 211 -22.89 5.46 11.63
CA ASP A 211 -22.08 4.44 12.30
C ASP A 211 -20.91 3.89 11.46
N SER A 212 -20.53 4.60 10.40
CA SER A 212 -19.28 4.34 9.69
C SER A 212 -18.06 4.69 10.55
N SER A 213 -16.96 3.98 10.34
CA SER A 213 -15.71 4.19 11.08
C SER A 213 -14.45 4.05 10.22
N ALA A 214 -13.43 4.85 10.52
CA ALA A 214 -12.15 4.81 9.84
C ALA A 214 -10.97 4.92 10.81
N GLN A 215 -9.91 4.17 10.54
CA GLN A 215 -8.63 4.32 11.22
C GLN A 215 -7.51 4.44 10.19
N ILE A 216 -6.72 5.51 10.27
CA ILE A 216 -5.57 5.77 9.40
C ILE A 216 -4.34 5.78 10.29
N ILE A 217 -3.48 4.79 10.13
CA ILE A 217 -2.22 4.68 10.87
C ILE A 217 -1.10 4.79 9.83
N SER A 218 -0.33 5.87 9.87
CA SER A 218 0.89 6.01 9.07
C SER A 218 2.11 5.95 9.98
N ARG A 219 3.03 5.05 9.65
CA ARG A 219 4.36 4.98 10.26
C ARG A 219 5.42 5.17 9.20
N SER A 220 6.23 6.22 9.35
CA SER A 220 7.23 6.56 8.35
C SER A 220 8.62 6.79 8.91
N VAL A 221 9.64 6.45 8.14
CA VAL A 221 11.03 6.73 8.46
C VAL A 221 11.69 7.39 7.26
N ALA A 222 12.32 8.55 7.47
CA ALA A 222 13.05 9.27 6.43
C ALA A 222 14.52 9.43 6.83
N LYS A 223 15.42 9.01 5.93
CA LYS A 223 16.88 9.00 6.13
C LYS A 223 17.61 9.81 5.05
N ASP A 224 18.88 10.14 5.30
CA ASP A 224 19.78 10.88 4.40
C ASP A 224 19.26 12.27 4.02
N PHE A 225 18.92 12.50 2.75
CA PHE A 225 18.38 13.75 2.21
C PHE A 225 16.95 13.56 1.66
N SER A 226 16.28 12.47 2.05
CA SER A 226 14.96 12.13 1.53
C SER A 226 13.85 13.05 2.03
N GLU A 227 12.76 13.14 1.28
CA GLU A 227 11.62 13.99 1.61
C GLU A 227 10.32 13.19 1.65
N GLN A 228 9.53 13.37 2.71
CA GLN A 228 8.22 12.75 2.88
C GLN A 228 7.14 13.80 3.14
N VAL A 229 5.98 13.64 2.50
CA VAL A 229 4.78 14.44 2.76
C VAL A 229 3.60 13.51 2.95
N PHE A 230 2.94 13.62 4.09
CA PHE A 230 1.70 12.90 4.38
C PHE A 230 0.53 13.87 4.53
N TYR A 231 -0.52 13.69 3.73
CA TYR A 231 -1.74 14.49 3.74
C TYR A 231 -2.95 13.58 4.03
N PRO A 232 -3.23 13.26 5.31
CA PRO A 232 -4.43 12.54 5.68
C PRO A 232 -5.62 13.51 5.80
N LYS A 233 -6.68 13.26 5.04
CA LYS A 233 -7.96 13.96 5.14
C LYS A 233 -9.07 13.01 5.59
N ALA A 234 -9.68 13.26 6.74
CA ALA A 234 -10.84 12.53 7.24
C ALA A 234 -12.07 13.44 7.30
N VAL A 235 -13.15 13.05 6.64
CA VAL A 235 -14.39 13.84 6.50
C VAL A 235 -15.56 13.08 7.10
N GLY A 236 -16.05 13.51 8.26
CA GLY A 236 -17.22 12.96 8.92
C GLY A 236 -18.50 13.65 8.47
N ASN A 237 -19.27 13.01 7.58
CA ASN A 237 -20.52 13.56 7.03
C ASN A 237 -21.78 13.08 7.79
N SER A 238 -21.64 12.15 8.74
CA SER A 238 -22.75 11.59 9.54
C SER A 238 -22.32 11.33 11.00
N ARG A 239 -23.16 10.65 11.80
CA ARG A 239 -22.74 10.12 13.12
C ARG A 239 -21.70 9.02 12.88
N CYS A 240 -20.42 9.35 12.92
CA CYS A 240 -19.32 8.46 12.53
C CYS A 240 -18.10 8.66 13.43
N LYS A 241 -17.10 7.76 13.30
CA LYS A 241 -15.86 7.83 14.07
C LYS A 241 -14.62 7.72 13.19
N ALA A 242 -13.65 8.61 13.34
CA ALA A 242 -12.38 8.51 12.64
C ALA A 242 -11.19 8.74 13.58
N HIS A 243 -10.14 7.93 13.44
CA HIS A 243 -8.88 8.09 14.16
C HIS A 243 -7.72 8.14 13.18
N VAL A 244 -6.90 9.19 13.26
CA VAL A 244 -5.73 9.39 12.39
C VAL A 244 -4.49 9.48 13.27
N GLN A 245 -3.59 8.52 13.13
CA GLN A 245 -2.31 8.44 13.85
C GLN A 245 -1.15 8.54 12.86
N CYS A 246 -0.29 9.54 13.05
CA CYS A 246 0.89 9.79 12.23
C CYS A 246 2.16 9.71 13.09
N ASP A 247 2.92 8.63 12.98
CA ASP A 247 4.21 8.50 13.67
C ASP A 247 5.36 8.52 12.66
N SER A 248 6.33 9.39 12.85
CA SER A 248 7.48 9.49 11.95
C SER A 248 8.81 9.57 12.69
N ILE A 249 9.81 8.86 12.16
CA ILE A 249 11.22 8.99 12.56
C ILE A 249 11.98 9.77 11.48
N ILE A 250 12.59 10.89 11.88
CA ILE A 250 13.48 11.70 11.04
C ILE A 250 14.94 11.44 11.41
N MET A 251 15.78 11.20 10.39
CA MET A 251 17.21 10.97 10.51
C MET A 251 17.99 11.89 9.56
N ASP A 252 19.27 12.13 9.87
CA ASP A 252 20.21 12.90 9.05
C ASP A 252 19.69 14.29 8.63
N GLN A 253 19.60 14.56 7.33
CA GLN A 253 19.09 15.81 6.74
C GLN A 253 17.74 15.60 6.05
N ALA A 254 17.03 14.51 6.35
CA ALA A 254 15.75 14.21 5.75
C ALA A 254 14.71 15.25 6.15
N LYS A 255 13.60 15.32 5.41
CA LYS A 255 12.49 16.22 5.71
C LYS A 255 11.19 15.45 5.74
N ILE A 256 10.39 15.67 6.76
CA ILE A 256 9.06 15.07 6.90
C ILE A 256 8.06 16.19 7.14
N ARG A 257 6.94 16.15 6.41
CA ARG A 257 5.79 17.03 6.62
C ARG A 257 4.55 16.17 6.80
N SER A 258 3.80 16.42 7.88
CA SER A 258 2.45 15.89 8.06
C SER A 258 1.49 17.07 8.02
N ILE A 259 0.50 17.00 7.12
CA ILE A 259 -0.45 18.07 6.84
C ILE A 259 -1.85 17.46 6.94
N PRO A 260 -2.37 17.26 8.16
CA PRO A 260 -3.67 16.65 8.37
C PRO A 260 -4.81 17.64 8.07
N GLU A 261 -5.91 17.11 7.56
CA GLU A 261 -7.19 17.81 7.46
C GLU A 261 -8.29 16.96 8.09
N ILE A 262 -8.94 17.48 9.13
CA ILE A 262 -10.09 16.83 9.75
C ILE A 262 -11.32 17.72 9.62
N SER A 263 -12.41 17.15 9.12
CA SER A 263 -13.64 17.88 8.83
C SER A 263 -14.84 17.15 9.41
N ALA A 264 -15.47 17.72 10.44
CA ALA A 264 -16.71 17.21 11.02
C ALA A 264 -17.90 18.04 10.50
N ASN A 265 -18.62 17.49 9.52
CA ASN A 265 -19.80 18.11 8.91
C ASN A 265 -21.11 17.72 9.60
N HIS A 266 -21.04 16.78 10.55
CA HIS A 266 -22.16 16.35 11.37
C HIS A 266 -21.84 16.55 12.86
N ARG A 267 -22.84 17.00 13.64
CA ARG A 267 -22.65 17.35 15.06
C ARG A 267 -22.19 16.17 15.93
N ASP A 268 -22.57 14.95 15.54
CA ASP A 268 -22.28 13.70 16.26
C ASP A 268 -21.10 12.94 15.62
N ALA A 269 -20.29 13.61 14.79
CA ALA A 269 -19.06 13.03 14.24
C ALA A 269 -17.90 13.18 15.24
N GLU A 270 -17.20 12.07 15.53
CA GLU A 270 -16.00 12.05 16.37
C GLU A 270 -14.77 11.82 15.49
N ILE A 271 -13.91 12.83 15.33
CA ILE A 271 -12.69 12.72 14.53
C ILE A 271 -11.50 13.11 15.41
N ILE A 272 -10.57 12.17 15.60
CA ILE A 272 -9.39 12.33 16.44
C ILE A 272 -8.15 12.25 15.56
N HIS A 273 -7.21 13.16 15.79
CA HIS A 273 -5.93 13.16 15.12
C HIS A 273 -4.77 13.32 16.11
N GLU A 274 -3.77 12.45 15.94
CA GLU A 274 -2.53 12.43 16.70
C GLU A 274 -1.34 12.39 15.73
N ALA A 275 -0.31 13.19 15.98
CA ALA A 275 0.91 13.22 15.18
C ALA A 275 2.16 13.40 16.03
N ALA A 276 3.21 12.64 15.70
CA ALA A 276 4.53 12.76 16.29
C ALA A 276 5.61 12.63 15.20
N ILE A 277 6.51 13.63 15.12
CA ILE A 277 7.73 13.55 14.32
C ILE A 277 8.89 13.63 15.30
N GLY A 278 9.62 12.54 15.45
CA GLY A 278 10.70 12.39 16.42
C GLY A 278 11.99 11.90 15.79
N ARG A 279 13.10 12.06 16.52
CA ARG A 279 14.35 11.38 16.16
C ARG A 279 14.31 9.95 16.68
N ILE A 280 15.24 9.12 16.21
CA ILE A 280 15.46 7.79 16.78
C ILE A 280 15.75 7.91 18.29
N ASN A 281 15.24 6.95 19.07
CA ASN A 281 15.42 6.95 20.52
C ASN A 281 16.87 6.55 20.88
N ASN A 282 17.68 7.52 21.30
CA ASN A 282 19.08 7.33 21.66
C ASN A 282 19.29 6.33 22.81
N ASP A 283 18.38 6.24 23.77
CA ASP A 283 18.51 5.31 24.91
C ASP A 283 18.31 3.87 24.45
N GLN A 284 17.38 3.64 23.51
CA GLN A 284 17.20 2.33 22.88
C GLN A 284 18.44 1.95 22.06
N LEU A 285 19.00 2.90 21.32
CA LEU A 285 20.20 2.70 20.51
C LEU A 285 21.41 2.35 21.39
N LEU A 286 21.67 3.12 22.45
CA LEU A 286 22.74 2.85 23.41
C LEU A 286 22.56 1.48 24.08
N LYS A 287 21.32 1.12 24.46
CA LYS A 287 21.04 -0.19 25.05
C LYS A 287 21.39 -1.33 24.10
N LEU A 288 21.01 -1.25 22.83
CA LEU A 288 21.37 -2.28 21.84
C LEU A 288 22.88 -2.37 21.63
N GLN A 289 23.59 -1.24 21.62
CA GLN A 289 25.05 -1.21 21.55
C GLN A 289 25.70 -1.87 22.78
N THR A 290 25.15 -1.66 23.98
CA THR A 290 25.65 -2.35 25.20
C THR A 290 25.44 -3.87 25.16
N LEU A 291 24.51 -4.36 24.32
CA LEU A 291 24.30 -5.78 24.06
C LEU A 291 25.23 -6.33 22.96
N GLY A 292 26.16 -5.53 22.44
CA GLY A 292 27.19 -5.93 21.48
C GLY A 292 26.85 -5.69 20.01
N LEU A 293 25.75 -4.99 19.71
CA LEU A 293 25.39 -4.60 18.35
C LEU A 293 26.16 -3.35 17.93
N SER A 294 26.52 -3.26 16.65
CA SER A 294 26.99 -1.99 16.08
C SER A 294 25.87 -0.94 16.08
N GLU A 295 26.24 0.33 15.90
CA GLU A 295 25.28 1.43 15.73
C GLU A 295 24.32 1.15 14.57
N ASN A 296 24.85 0.77 13.40
CA ASN A 296 24.03 0.45 12.24
C ASN A 296 23.07 -0.72 12.49
N GLU A 297 23.53 -1.80 13.13
CA GLU A 297 22.65 -2.92 13.46
C GLU A 297 21.55 -2.51 14.45
N SER A 298 21.89 -1.68 15.43
CA SER A 298 20.96 -1.15 16.41
C SER A 298 19.90 -0.26 15.76
N GLU A 299 20.31 0.65 14.87
CA GLU A 299 19.41 1.49 14.07
C GLU A 299 18.43 0.64 13.26
N GLN A 300 18.94 -0.35 12.52
CA GLN A 300 18.11 -1.21 11.68
C GLN A 300 17.07 -1.99 12.51
N ILE A 301 17.44 -2.45 13.70
CA ILE A 301 16.50 -3.12 14.61
C ILE A 301 15.39 -2.17 15.03
N ILE A 302 15.73 -0.96 15.50
CA ILE A 302 14.74 0.04 15.94
C ILE A 302 13.81 0.41 14.79
N ILE A 303 14.34 0.70 13.59
CA ILE A 303 13.56 1.03 12.39
C ILE A 303 12.63 -0.14 12.02
N SER A 304 13.15 -1.37 12.02
CA SER A 304 12.33 -2.56 11.70
C SER A 304 11.21 -2.79 12.70
N CYS A 305 11.44 -2.53 13.99
CA CYS A 305 10.42 -2.61 15.04
C CYS A 305 9.39 -1.50 14.93
N PHE A 306 9.80 -0.29 14.54
CA PHE A 306 8.89 0.83 14.33
C PHE A 306 7.95 0.59 13.13
N LEU A 307 8.48 0.06 12.03
CA LEU A 307 7.74 -0.25 10.81
C LEU A 307 7.01 -1.62 10.85
N LYS A 308 7.05 -2.36 11.95
CA LYS A 308 6.31 -3.62 12.15
C LYS A 308 4.84 -3.41 12.46
#